data_AF-A0A7L1E0H6-F1
#
_entry.id   AF-A0A7L1E0H6-F1
#
_cell.length_a   1.000
_cell.length_b   1.000
_cell.length_c   1.000
_cell.angle_alpha   90.00
_cell.angle_beta   90.00
_cell.angle_gamma   90.00
#
_symmetry.space_group_name_H-M   'P 1'
#
loop_
_entity.id
_entity.type
_entity.pdbx_description
1 polymer ?
#
loop_
_entity_poly.entity_id
_entity_poly.type
_entity_poly.pdbx_seq_one_letter_code
_entity_poly.pdbx_strand_id
1 'polypeptide(L)'
;NSPNDLQMLSDAPAHHLFCLLPPVPPTQNSLPEVLAVVQVCMEGEISRQSIMNSLSRGKKASGDLIPWTISEQFQDPDFGGLSGGRVVRIAVHPDYQGMGYGSRALTLLQMYYEGKFPCLEEETVQKPKEITTVSSETVGLLEEVVTPRKDLPPLLLKLSERQAEHLDYLGVSYGLTPRLLK
;
A
#
# COMPACT_ATOMS: atom_id res chain seq x y z
N ASN A 1 4.93 -16.65 -4.12
CA ASN A 1 4.45 -16.35 -2.75
C ASN A 1 5.31 -17.10 -1.77
N SER A 2 5.96 -16.39 -0.87
CA SER A 2 6.68 -16.99 0.26
C SER A 2 5.90 -16.70 1.55
N PRO A 3 5.93 -17.57 2.58
CA PRO A 3 5.28 -17.28 3.85
C PRO A 3 5.75 -15.97 4.50
N ASN A 4 7.00 -15.58 4.23
CA ASN A 4 7.61 -14.34 4.70
C ASN A 4 6.94 -13.07 4.12
N ASP A 5 6.17 -13.21 3.03
CA ASP A 5 5.52 -12.06 2.39
C ASP A 5 4.50 -11.39 3.33
N LEU A 6 3.80 -12.17 4.16
CA LEU A 6 2.85 -11.64 5.15
C LEU A 6 3.57 -10.94 6.31
N GLN A 7 4.71 -11.48 6.72
CA GLN A 7 5.55 -10.84 7.73
C GLN A 7 6.07 -9.49 7.22
N MET A 8 6.57 -9.46 5.97
CA MET A 8 7.02 -8.21 5.33
C MET A 8 5.89 -7.18 5.22
N LEU A 9 4.67 -7.60 4.87
CA LEU A 9 3.49 -6.73 4.85
C LEU A 9 3.15 -6.15 6.23
N SER A 10 3.38 -6.91 7.30
CA SER A 10 3.11 -6.47 8.67
C SER A 10 4.22 -5.58 9.25
N ASP A 11 5.46 -5.76 8.80
CA ASP A 11 6.64 -5.12 9.40
C ASP A 11 7.00 -3.80 8.71
N ALA A 12 6.79 -3.69 7.40
CA ALA A 12 7.17 -2.50 6.64
C ALA A 12 6.02 -1.48 6.53
N PRO A 13 6.14 -0.30 7.19
CA PRO A 13 5.07 0.70 7.26
C PRO A 13 4.78 1.40 5.92
N ALA A 14 5.71 1.31 4.96
CA ALA A 14 5.57 1.88 3.63
C ALA A 14 4.62 1.07 2.71
N HIS A 15 4.12 -0.10 3.16
CA HIS A 15 3.19 -0.89 2.38
C HIS A 15 1.74 -0.45 2.61
N HIS A 16 1.04 -0.18 1.51
CA HIS A 16 -0.39 0.10 1.49
C HIS A 16 -1.12 -1.00 0.71
N LEU A 17 -2.28 -1.42 1.24
CA LEU A 17 -3.17 -2.36 0.60
C LEU A 17 -4.45 -1.65 0.18
N PHE A 18 -4.81 -1.81 -1.09
CA PHE A 18 -6.05 -1.32 -1.66
C PHE A 18 -6.90 -2.49 -2.16
N CYS A 19 -8.20 -2.43 -1.92
CA CYS A 19 -9.13 -3.49 -2.29
C CYS A 19 -10.23 -2.91 -3.20
N LEU A 20 -10.49 -3.56 -4.32
CA LEU A 20 -11.65 -3.28 -5.16
C LEU A 20 -12.81 -4.17 -4.71
N LEU A 21 -13.88 -3.54 -4.26
CA LEU A 21 -15.07 -4.20 -3.74
C LEU A 21 -16.27 -3.93 -4.67
N PRO A 22 -17.25 -4.84 -4.74
CA PRO A 22 -18.54 -4.54 -5.35
C PRO A 22 -19.26 -3.45 -4.54
N PRO A 23 -20.27 -2.77 -5.12
CA PRO A 23 -21.12 -1.84 -4.38
C PRO A 23 -21.75 -2.54 -3.17
N VAL A 24 -21.44 -2.06 -1.97
CA VAL A 24 -21.92 -2.66 -0.71
C VAL A 24 -23.22 -1.95 -0.32
N PRO A 25 -24.35 -2.66 -0.19
CA PRO A 25 -25.55 -2.06 0.35
C PRO A 25 -25.34 -1.75 1.84
N PRO A 26 -25.84 -0.61 2.35
CA PRO A 26 -25.61 -0.17 3.74
C PRO A 26 -26.22 -1.10 4.80
N THR A 27 -27.02 -2.09 4.39
CA THR A 27 -27.71 -3.05 5.26
C THR A 27 -26.94 -4.35 5.47
N GLN A 28 -25.83 -4.57 4.78
CA GLN A 28 -25.08 -5.84 4.83
C GLN A 28 -23.96 -5.77 5.87
N ASN A 29 -24.08 -6.60 6.93
CA ASN A 29 -23.07 -6.72 8.00
C ASN A 29 -21.98 -7.78 7.72
N SER A 30 -21.95 -8.37 6.52
CA SER A 30 -20.90 -9.32 6.14
C SER A 30 -19.80 -8.63 5.35
N LEU A 31 -18.56 -9.12 5.49
CA LEU A 31 -17.44 -8.66 4.66
C LEU A 31 -17.78 -8.85 3.17
N PRO A 32 -17.68 -7.79 2.33
CA PRO A 32 -17.88 -7.91 0.89
C PRO A 32 -16.84 -8.84 0.25
N GLU A 33 -17.21 -9.45 -0.87
CA GLU A 33 -16.26 -10.22 -1.67
C GLU A 33 -15.21 -9.29 -2.28
N VAL A 34 -13.94 -9.69 -2.22
CA VAL A 34 -12.83 -8.89 -2.73
C VAL A 34 -12.56 -9.27 -4.19
N LEU A 35 -12.82 -8.34 -5.12
CA LEU A 35 -12.67 -8.58 -6.56
C LEU A 35 -11.20 -8.51 -7.00
N ALA A 36 -10.48 -7.51 -6.49
CA ALA A 36 -9.07 -7.33 -6.74
C ALA A 36 -8.37 -6.66 -5.54
N VAL A 37 -7.10 -6.98 -5.35
CA VAL A 37 -6.23 -6.37 -4.34
C VAL A 37 -5.00 -5.79 -5.03
N VAL A 38 -4.61 -4.58 -4.64
CA VAL A 38 -3.37 -3.93 -5.08
C VAL A 38 -2.52 -3.63 -3.86
N GLN A 39 -1.28 -4.11 -3.89
CA GLN A 39 -0.26 -3.79 -2.90
C GLN A 39 0.66 -2.73 -3.48
N VAL A 40 0.75 -1.58 -2.81
CA VAL A 40 1.68 -0.50 -3.12
C VAL A 40 2.75 -0.44 -2.02
N CYS A 41 3.96 -0.08 -2.41
CA CYS A 41 5.05 0.27 -1.52
C CYS A 41 5.46 1.71 -1.84
N MET A 42 5.47 2.57 -0.84
CA MET A 42 6.04 3.92 -0.98
C MET A 42 7.56 3.78 -1.05
N GLU A 43 8.19 4.42 -2.03
CA GLU A 43 9.63 4.37 -2.27
C GLU A 43 10.18 5.78 -2.53
N GLY A 44 11.44 6.02 -2.19
CA GLY A 44 12.12 7.28 -2.51
C GLY A 44 12.39 8.16 -1.29
N GLU A 45 12.43 9.48 -1.51
CA GLU A 45 12.90 10.47 -0.51
C GLU A 45 14.29 10.14 0.09
N ILE A 46 15.14 9.49 -0.71
CA ILE A 46 16.46 9.06 -0.26
C ILE A 46 17.42 10.24 -0.34
N SER A 47 18.18 10.48 0.73
CA SER A 47 19.17 11.54 0.71
C SER A 47 20.24 11.30 -0.37
N ARG A 48 20.57 12.36 -1.11
CA ARG A 48 21.60 12.32 -2.17
C ARG A 48 22.92 11.72 -1.67
N GLN A 49 23.28 12.01 -0.43
CA GLN A 49 24.50 11.51 0.19
C GLN A 49 24.46 9.98 0.41
N SER A 50 23.31 9.44 0.82
CA SER A 50 23.11 7.99 0.90
C SER A 50 23.21 7.34 -0.48
N ILE A 51 22.66 7.96 -1.52
CA ILE A 51 22.74 7.43 -2.89
C ILE A 51 24.18 7.40 -3.39
N MET A 52 24.93 8.49 -3.26
CA MET A 52 26.34 8.55 -3.67
C MET A 52 27.22 7.56 -2.89
N ASN A 53 26.96 7.41 -1.60
CA ASN A 53 27.66 6.46 -0.74
C ASN A 53 27.35 4.99 -1.10
N SER A 54 26.15 4.70 -1.59
CA SER A 54 25.76 3.36 -2.05
C SER A 54 26.30 3.06 -3.45
N LEU A 55 26.27 4.05 -4.36
CA LEU A 55 26.81 3.95 -5.72
C LEU A 55 28.31 3.68 -5.71
N SER A 56 29.07 4.42 -4.89
CA SER A 56 30.52 4.21 -4.70
C SER A 56 30.88 2.84 -4.12
N ARG A 57 29.97 2.25 -3.33
CA ARG A 57 30.17 0.93 -2.70
C ARG A 57 29.57 -0.23 -3.49
N GLY A 58 28.82 0.05 -4.56
CA GLY A 58 28.08 -0.96 -5.33
C GLY A 58 27.10 -1.79 -4.49
N LYS A 59 26.60 -1.25 -3.37
CA LYS A 59 25.67 -1.95 -2.47
C LYS A 59 24.29 -1.35 -2.57
N LYS A 60 23.29 -2.19 -2.84
CA LYS A 60 21.88 -1.82 -2.81
C LYS A 60 21.35 -2.05 -1.40
N ALA A 61 20.69 -1.04 -0.83
CA ALA A 61 19.92 -1.23 0.39
C ALA A 61 18.70 -2.13 0.10
N SER A 62 18.18 -2.79 1.12
CA SER A 62 16.92 -3.53 1.00
C SER A 62 15.76 -2.53 0.96
N GLY A 63 14.91 -2.61 -0.08
CA GLY A 63 13.85 -1.63 -0.33
C GLY A 63 14.16 -0.70 -1.51
N ASP A 64 13.28 0.26 -1.76
CA ASP A 64 13.42 1.33 -2.75
C ASP A 64 13.95 0.87 -4.12
N LEU A 65 13.35 -0.19 -4.67
CA LEU A 65 13.89 -0.89 -5.83
C LEU A 65 13.99 0.03 -7.05
N ILE A 66 12.97 0.84 -7.30
CA ILE A 66 12.93 1.74 -8.46
C ILE A 66 13.95 2.88 -8.33
N PRO A 67 13.97 3.66 -7.22
CA PRO A 67 15.00 4.67 -6.96
C PRO A 67 16.42 4.15 -7.16
N TRP A 68 16.74 3.00 -6.56
CA TRP A 68 18.08 2.42 -6.64
C TRP A 68 18.44 2.00 -8.06
N THR A 69 17.51 1.36 -8.77
CA THR A 69 17.77 0.85 -10.12
C THR A 69 17.97 2.00 -11.09
N ILE A 70 17.12 3.03 -11.05
CA ILE A 70 17.27 4.18 -11.95
C ILE A 70 18.53 4.97 -11.63
N SER A 71 18.81 5.25 -10.35
CA SER A 71 20.01 6.00 -9.94
C SER A 71 21.30 5.27 -10.34
N GLU A 72 21.33 3.94 -10.28
CA GLU A 72 22.49 3.14 -10.67
C GLU A 72 22.67 3.07 -12.19
N GLN A 73 21.61 2.78 -12.94
CA GLN A 73 21.69 2.56 -14.39
C GLN A 73 21.89 3.86 -15.17
N PHE A 74 21.28 4.96 -14.72
CA PHE A 74 21.36 6.26 -15.39
C PHE A 74 22.33 7.23 -14.71
N GLN A 75 22.94 6.84 -13.59
CA GLN A 75 23.83 7.69 -12.78
C GLN A 75 23.19 9.02 -12.37
N ASP A 76 21.86 9.01 -12.17
CA ASP A 76 21.08 10.18 -11.78
C ASP A 76 20.73 10.09 -10.29
N PRO A 77 21.45 10.80 -9.41
CA PRO A 77 21.18 10.78 -7.99
C PRO A 77 19.95 11.61 -7.60
N ASP A 78 19.43 12.46 -8.50
CA ASP A 78 18.29 13.32 -8.22
C ASP A 78 16.97 12.53 -8.28
N PHE A 79 16.91 11.49 -9.12
CA PHE A 79 15.75 10.59 -9.18
C PHE A 79 15.47 9.89 -7.84
N GLY A 80 16.49 9.47 -7.10
CA GLY A 80 16.29 8.80 -5.82
C GLY A 80 15.75 9.70 -4.70
N GLY A 81 15.82 11.02 -4.88
CA GLY A 81 15.22 12.00 -3.97
C GLY A 81 13.72 12.23 -4.22
N LEU A 82 13.18 11.78 -5.36
CA LEU A 82 11.75 11.88 -5.67
C LEU A 82 10.95 10.92 -4.81
N SER A 83 9.70 11.28 -4.51
CA SER A 83 8.75 10.40 -3.83
C SER A 83 7.96 9.60 -4.86
N GLY A 84 7.92 8.28 -4.70
CA GLY A 84 7.26 7.39 -5.66
C GLY A 84 6.48 6.26 -5.00
N GLY A 85 5.58 5.67 -5.78
CA GLY A 85 4.87 4.46 -5.41
C GLY A 85 5.26 3.31 -6.33
N ARG A 86 5.61 2.15 -5.76
CA ARG A 86 5.75 0.90 -6.52
C ARG A 86 4.55 0.01 -6.26
N VAL A 87 3.82 -0.33 -7.31
CA VAL A 87 2.86 -1.43 -7.26
C VAL A 87 3.65 -2.73 -7.22
N VAL A 88 3.67 -3.36 -6.04
CA VAL A 88 4.41 -4.60 -5.77
C VAL A 88 3.66 -5.80 -6.34
N ARG A 89 2.35 -5.86 -6.09
CA ARG A 89 1.49 -6.95 -6.57
C ARG A 89 0.09 -6.43 -6.87
N ILE A 90 -0.49 -7.00 -7.92
CA ILE A 90 -1.92 -6.93 -8.20
C ILE A 90 -2.47 -8.35 -8.29
N ALA A 91 -3.56 -8.61 -7.59
CA ALA A 91 -4.23 -9.89 -7.58
C ALA A 91 -5.70 -9.67 -7.94
N VAL A 92 -6.16 -10.32 -9.00
CA VAL A 92 -7.58 -10.39 -9.38
C VAL A 92 -8.05 -11.81 -9.10
N HIS A 93 -9.27 -11.95 -8.58
CA HIS A 93 -9.87 -13.27 -8.37
C HIS A 93 -9.83 -14.10 -9.67
N PRO A 94 -9.44 -15.40 -9.64
CA PRO A 94 -9.28 -16.22 -10.83
C PRO A 94 -10.53 -16.26 -11.73
N ASP A 95 -11.72 -16.30 -11.13
CA ASP A 95 -12.99 -16.37 -11.87
C ASP A 95 -13.34 -15.05 -12.59
N TYR A 96 -12.73 -13.94 -12.19
CA TYR A 96 -12.95 -12.62 -12.77
C TYR A 96 -11.79 -12.13 -13.64
N GLN A 97 -10.82 -13.01 -13.95
CA GLN A 97 -9.71 -12.68 -14.82
C GLN A 97 -10.22 -12.39 -16.25
N GLY A 98 -9.68 -11.35 -16.88
CA GLY A 98 -10.10 -10.92 -18.22
C GLY A 98 -11.32 -9.98 -18.26
N MET A 99 -11.99 -9.74 -17.13
CA MET A 99 -13.11 -8.79 -17.05
C MET A 99 -12.67 -7.32 -16.83
N GLY A 100 -11.36 -7.07 -16.72
CA GLY A 100 -10.81 -5.71 -16.60
C GLY A 100 -10.77 -5.11 -15.19
N TYR A 101 -11.09 -5.89 -14.15
CA TYR A 101 -11.03 -5.40 -12.74
C TYR A 101 -9.64 -4.94 -12.31
N GLY A 102 -8.58 -5.62 -12.78
CA GLY A 102 -7.20 -5.21 -12.50
C GLY A 102 -6.86 -3.86 -13.11
N SER A 103 -7.20 -3.66 -14.39
CA SER A 103 -7.01 -2.38 -15.09
C SER A 103 -7.80 -1.27 -14.41
N ARG A 104 -9.06 -1.54 -14.03
CA ARG A 104 -9.91 -0.58 -13.30
C ARG A 104 -9.30 -0.20 -11.95
N ALA A 105 -8.79 -1.18 -11.19
CA ALA A 105 -8.14 -0.92 -9.90
C ALA A 105 -6.93 0.00 -10.06
N LEU A 106 -6.08 -0.22 -11.07
CA LEU A 106 -4.93 0.64 -11.35
C LEU A 106 -5.34 2.06 -11.79
N THR A 107 -6.35 2.20 -12.65
CA THR A 107 -6.86 3.52 -13.04
C THR A 107 -7.39 4.30 -11.83
N LEU A 108 -8.17 3.63 -10.95
CA LEU A 108 -8.69 4.25 -9.74
C LEU A 108 -7.57 4.66 -8.77
N LEU A 109 -6.54 3.83 -8.65
CA LEU A 109 -5.38 4.10 -7.82
C LEU A 109 -4.56 5.29 -8.36
N GLN A 110 -4.37 5.38 -9.68
CA GLN A 110 -3.75 6.54 -10.30
C GLN A 110 -4.57 7.81 -10.03
N MET A 111 -5.89 7.77 -10.22
CA MET A 111 -6.77 8.91 -9.94
C MET A 111 -6.73 9.33 -8.46
N TYR A 112 -6.56 8.37 -7.55
CA TYR A 112 -6.40 8.63 -6.12
C TYR A 112 -5.13 9.42 -5.80
N TYR A 113 -3.98 8.97 -6.29
CA TYR A 113 -2.71 9.67 -6.06
C TYR A 113 -2.60 11.00 -6.83
N GLU A 114 -3.28 11.14 -7.96
CA GLU A 114 -3.42 12.43 -8.67
C GLU A 114 -4.40 13.41 -8.00
N GLY A 115 -5.13 12.98 -6.96
CA GLY A 115 -6.15 13.79 -6.29
C GLY A 115 -7.42 14.05 -7.13
N LYS A 116 -7.59 13.33 -8.25
CA LYS A 116 -8.77 13.42 -9.15
C LYS A 116 -9.86 12.41 -8.80
N PHE A 117 -9.78 11.80 -7.62
CA PHE A 117 -10.76 10.80 -7.21
C PHE A 117 -12.12 11.48 -7.00
N PRO A 118 -13.22 10.95 -7.56
CA PRO A 118 -14.53 11.54 -7.37
C PRO A 118 -14.95 11.40 -5.90
N CYS A 119 -14.79 12.47 -5.12
CA CYS A 119 -15.47 12.60 -3.83
C CYS A 119 -16.95 12.81 -4.13
N LEU A 120 -17.75 11.77 -3.95
CA LEU A 120 -19.20 11.86 -4.02
C LEU A 120 -19.81 12.49 -2.75
N GLU A 121 -19.02 12.63 -1.68
CA GLU A 121 -19.46 13.13 -0.37
C GLU A 121 -18.39 14.09 0.19
N GLU A 122 -18.73 15.37 0.32
CA GLU A 122 -17.92 16.37 1.06
C GLU A 122 -18.15 16.18 2.56
N GLU A 123 -17.44 15.26 3.20
CA GLU A 123 -17.40 15.22 4.67
C GLU A 123 -15.98 15.33 5.21
N THR A 124 -15.88 16.03 6.33
CA THR A 124 -14.65 16.45 6.99
C THR A 124 -13.80 15.26 7.43
N VAL A 125 -12.51 15.30 7.10
CA VAL A 125 -11.51 14.29 7.50
C VAL A 125 -11.46 14.22 9.02
N GLN A 126 -12.11 13.22 9.60
CA GLN A 126 -11.97 12.89 11.02
C GLN A 126 -10.61 12.19 11.19
N LYS A 127 -9.71 12.78 11.97
CA LYS A 127 -8.44 12.14 12.33
C LYS A 127 -8.72 10.77 12.95
N PRO A 128 -7.97 9.71 12.59
CA PRO A 128 -8.16 8.39 13.17
C PRO A 128 -7.98 8.45 14.69
N LYS A 129 -8.91 7.82 15.43
CA LYS A 129 -8.82 7.69 16.89
C LYS A 129 -7.60 6.81 17.21
N GLU A 130 -6.62 7.38 17.90
CA GLU A 130 -5.45 6.62 18.36
C GLU A 130 -5.88 5.48 19.29
N ILE A 131 -5.23 4.32 19.14
CA ILE A 131 -5.50 3.12 19.94
C ILE A 131 -4.95 3.35 21.35
N THR A 132 -5.83 3.40 22.35
CA THR A 132 -5.43 3.41 23.77
C THR A 132 -4.82 2.05 24.13
N THR A 133 -3.49 1.97 24.21
CA THR A 133 -2.81 0.76 24.71
C THR A 133 -3.07 0.62 26.21
N VAL A 134 -3.72 -0.48 26.61
CA VAL A 134 -3.88 -0.82 28.04
C VAL A 134 -2.49 -1.15 28.60
N SER A 135 -2.09 -0.48 29.67
CA SER A 135 -0.78 -0.69 30.32
C SER A 135 -0.66 -2.13 30.83
N SER A 136 0.47 -2.77 30.51
CA SER A 136 0.73 -4.20 30.71
C SER A 136 1.01 -4.59 32.17
N GLU A 137 0.75 -3.71 33.15
CA GLU A 137 1.24 -3.84 34.52
C GLU A 137 0.27 -4.56 35.47
N THR A 138 -0.94 -4.97 35.03
CA THR A 138 -2.00 -5.36 35.98
C THR A 138 -2.71 -6.70 35.73
N VAL A 139 -2.24 -7.58 34.84
CA VAL A 139 -2.90 -8.89 34.64
C VAL A 139 -1.88 -10.01 34.48
N GLY A 140 -1.94 -11.02 35.36
CA GLY A 140 -1.11 -12.22 35.26
C GLY A 140 -1.45 -13.03 34.00
N LEU A 141 -0.44 -13.46 33.26
CA LEU A 141 -0.53 -14.17 31.97
C LEU A 141 -1.44 -15.42 31.96
N LEU A 142 -1.79 -15.96 33.13
CA LEU A 142 -2.61 -17.17 33.27
C LEU A 142 -4.11 -16.89 33.47
N GLU A 143 -4.50 -15.62 33.66
CA GLU A 143 -5.90 -15.18 33.89
C GLU A 143 -6.43 -14.30 32.74
N GLU A 144 -5.71 -14.21 31.62
CA GLU A 144 -6.09 -13.37 30.49
C GLU A 144 -7.34 -13.92 29.78
N VAL A 145 -8.50 -13.35 30.10
CA VAL A 145 -9.72 -13.51 29.30
C VAL A 145 -9.65 -12.51 28.15
N VAL A 146 -9.36 -13.01 26.95
CA VAL A 146 -9.31 -12.20 25.71
C VAL A 146 -10.72 -11.65 25.43
N THR A 147 -10.99 -10.45 25.92
CA THR A 147 -12.21 -9.70 25.60
C THR A 147 -11.98 -8.89 24.32
N PRO A 148 -12.99 -8.71 23.46
CA PRO A 148 -12.87 -7.84 22.29
C PRO A 148 -12.48 -6.43 22.73
N ARG A 149 -11.41 -5.89 22.14
CA ARG A 149 -10.92 -4.54 22.44
C ARG A 149 -12.04 -3.52 22.18
N LYS A 150 -12.31 -2.65 23.15
CA LYS A 150 -13.50 -1.78 23.19
C LYS A 150 -13.55 -0.70 22.11
N ASP A 151 -12.41 -0.33 21.52
CA ASP A 151 -12.29 0.73 20.50
C ASP A 151 -11.35 0.31 19.34
N LEU A 152 -11.74 -0.72 18.58
CA LEU A 152 -11.00 -1.10 17.37
C LEU A 152 -11.36 -0.16 16.20
N PRO A 153 -10.37 0.36 15.45
CA PRO A 153 -10.65 1.07 14.21
C PRO A 153 -11.36 0.13 13.22
N PRO A 154 -12.16 0.68 12.30
CA PRO A 154 -12.84 -0.14 11.30
C PRO A 154 -11.81 -0.88 10.43
N LEU A 155 -12.17 -2.09 10.00
CA LEU A 155 -11.30 -2.93 9.16
C LEU A 155 -11.04 -2.29 7.78
N LEU A 156 -12.03 -1.57 7.25
CA LEU A 156 -11.99 -0.92 5.96
C LEU A 156 -12.30 0.56 6.15
N LEU A 157 -11.55 1.41 5.45
CA LEU A 157 -11.82 2.83 5.32
C LEU A 157 -12.21 3.11 3.86
N LYS A 158 -13.13 4.04 3.64
CA LYS A 158 -13.38 4.51 2.28
C LYS A 158 -12.15 5.24 1.79
N LEU A 159 -11.85 5.12 0.49
CA LEU A 159 -10.71 5.81 -0.10
C LEU A 159 -10.78 7.34 0.05
N SER A 160 -12.01 7.89 0.09
CA SER A 160 -12.27 9.32 0.30
C SER A 160 -11.95 9.81 1.72
N GLU A 161 -11.92 8.91 2.72
CA GLU A 161 -11.67 9.28 4.12
C GLU A 161 -10.16 9.44 4.40
N ARG A 162 -9.31 8.91 3.52
CA ARG A 162 -7.85 8.97 3.64
C ARG A 162 -7.25 9.89 2.57
N GLN A 163 -6.55 10.92 3.01
CA GLN A 163 -5.74 11.75 2.13
C GLN A 163 -4.57 10.95 1.52
N ALA A 164 -4.42 11.02 0.20
CA ALA A 164 -3.31 10.38 -0.51
C ALA A 164 -1.99 11.10 -0.23
N GLU A 165 -0.90 10.34 -0.13
CA GLU A 165 0.45 10.90 -0.13
C GLU A 165 0.78 11.51 -1.51
N HIS A 166 1.61 12.55 -1.53
CA HIS A 166 2.10 13.12 -2.79
C HIS A 166 3.12 12.17 -3.43
N LEU A 167 2.87 11.79 -4.67
CA LEU A 167 3.75 10.94 -5.47
C LEU A 167 4.16 11.64 -6.77
N ASP A 168 5.44 11.64 -7.06
CA ASP A 168 6.00 12.15 -8.32
C ASP A 168 5.89 11.10 -9.45
N TYR A 169 5.98 9.81 -9.10
CA TYR A 169 5.86 8.71 -10.05
C TYR A 169 5.17 7.48 -9.45
N LEU A 170 4.57 6.69 -10.34
CA LEU A 170 4.04 5.36 -10.01
C LEU A 170 4.69 4.34 -10.95
N GLY A 171 5.26 3.28 -10.39
CA GLY A 171 5.95 2.24 -11.13
C GLY A 171 5.49 0.84 -10.79
N VAL A 172 5.85 -0.11 -11.65
CA VAL A 172 5.58 -1.55 -11.49
C VAL A 172 6.88 -2.32 -11.64
N SER A 173 7.00 -3.46 -10.96
CA SER A 173 8.10 -4.41 -11.17
C SER A 173 7.52 -5.81 -11.28
N TYR A 174 7.68 -6.44 -12.45
CA TYR A 174 7.10 -7.76 -12.73
C TYR A 174 7.97 -8.55 -13.71
N GLY A 175 7.83 -9.88 -13.68
CA GLY A 175 8.45 -10.75 -14.68
C GLY A 175 7.76 -10.58 -16.03
N LEU A 176 8.50 -10.13 -17.04
CA LEU A 176 7.95 -9.80 -18.35
C LEU A 176 7.27 -11.02 -18.99
N THR A 177 5.97 -10.89 -19.25
CA THR A 177 5.19 -11.86 -20.02
C THR A 177 4.24 -11.13 -20.97
N PRO A 178 3.86 -11.72 -22.12
CA PRO A 178 2.96 -11.07 -23.07
C PRO A 178 1.57 -10.72 -22.50
N ARG A 179 1.16 -11.38 -21.41
CA ARG A 179 -0.12 -11.12 -20.73
C ARG A 179 -0.06 -9.90 -19.81
N LEU A 180 1.09 -9.63 -19.21
CA LEU A 180 1.28 -8.50 -18.28
C LEU A 180 1.76 -7.23 -18.98
N LEU A 181 2.33 -7.36 -20.18
CA LEU A 181 2.80 -6.23 -20.99
C LEU A 181 1.66 -5.50 -21.74
N LYS A 182 0.57 -6.22 -22.06
CA LYS A 182 -0.58 -5.70 -22.80
C LYS A 182 -1.55 -4.96 -21.89
#